data_AF-A0A1E3NW71-F1
#
_entry.id   AF-A0A1E3NW71-F1
#
_cell.length_a   1.000
_cell.length_b   1.000
_cell.length_c   1.000
_cell.angle_alpha   90.00
_cell.angle_beta   90.00
_cell.angle_gamma   90.00
#
_symmetry.space_group_name_H-M   'P 1'
#
loop_
_entity.id
_entity.type
_entity.pdbx_description
1 polymer ?
#
loop_
_entity_poly.entity_id
_entity_poly.type
_entity_poly.pdbx_seq_one_letter_code
_entity_poly.pdbx_strand_id
1 'polypeptide(L)'
;MNHILKKMLNERDLGDAIQWAIKNEAVLLTQMGSDLEFNLHKLQFLEYYNSGEIFKAYQYGKQWFPKFINTNSENLQSVSKLISSILFDSKDESSPYYKENQLSNSNFQEIGILFSKKFCSVIGFSFESSIFMILLCGYISFPTFLKFVKIKNLNNKLDWTSHNELPFEINLPDFLKKFHPIFICPVSKEETTMENPPMALPCHHIISKQSLNKLSRNGGSFKCPYCPTSSIPSKAKQVHFGNI
;
A
#
# COMPACT_ATOMS: atom_id res chain seq x y z
N MET A 1 1.22 14.88 -1.08
CA MET A 1 0.54 14.18 0.02
C MET A 1 0.38 15.05 1.26
N ASN A 2 1.45 15.39 1.99
CA ASN A 2 1.36 16.09 3.28
C ASN A 2 0.58 17.42 3.23
N HIS A 3 0.72 18.20 2.15
CA HIS A 3 -0.07 19.41 1.93
C HIS A 3 -1.57 19.12 1.83
N ILE A 4 -1.96 18.11 1.04
CA ILE A 4 -3.35 17.68 0.85
C ILE A 4 -3.94 17.19 2.19
N LEU A 5 -3.19 16.35 2.92
CA LEU A 5 -3.61 15.87 4.24
C LEU A 5 -3.77 17.00 5.25
N LYS A 6 -2.86 17.99 5.24
CA LYS A 6 -2.95 19.13 6.15
C LYS A 6 -4.20 19.96 5.89
N LYS A 7 -4.49 20.27 4.63
CA LYS A 7 -5.72 20.98 4.24
C LYS A 7 -6.96 20.21 4.65
N MET A 8 -7.01 18.92 4.33
CA MET A 8 -8.17 18.09 4.65
C MET A 8 -8.40 17.94 6.15
N LEU A 9 -7.35 17.74 6.95
CA LEU A 9 -7.48 17.50 8.39
C LEU A 9 -7.66 18.78 9.21
N ASN A 10 -7.02 19.88 8.80
CA ASN A 10 -7.01 21.12 9.58
C ASN A 10 -8.01 22.15 9.05
N GLU A 11 -8.11 22.28 7.72
CA GLU A 11 -8.91 23.31 7.05
C GLU A 11 -10.25 22.74 6.54
N ARG A 12 -10.47 21.41 6.66
CA ARG A 12 -11.61 20.66 6.13
C ARG A 12 -11.79 20.75 4.60
N ASP A 13 -10.79 21.28 3.90
CA ASP A 13 -10.77 21.37 2.45
C ASP A 13 -10.41 20.02 1.81
N LEU A 14 -11.41 19.41 1.14
CA LEU A 14 -11.28 18.14 0.43
C LEU A 14 -10.97 18.31 -1.07
N GLY A 15 -10.94 19.54 -1.60
CA GLY A 15 -10.86 19.81 -3.03
C GLY A 15 -9.62 19.20 -3.68
N ASP A 16 -8.45 19.41 -3.08
CA ASP A 16 -7.18 18.85 -3.58
C ASP A 16 -7.18 17.31 -3.52
N ALA A 17 -7.83 16.71 -2.51
CA ALA A 17 -7.91 15.27 -2.35
C ALA A 17 -8.82 14.63 -3.40
N ILE A 18 -9.97 15.27 -3.69
CA ILE A 18 -10.91 14.84 -4.72
C ILE A 18 -10.28 14.95 -6.11
N GLN A 19 -9.61 16.06 -6.42
CA GLN A 19 -8.91 16.23 -7.70
C GLN A 19 -7.83 15.17 -7.90
N TRP A 20 -7.09 14.85 -6.84
CA TRP A 20 -6.10 13.78 -6.89
C TRP A 20 -6.75 12.42 -7.14
N ALA A 21 -7.88 12.12 -6.49
CA ALA A 21 -8.61 10.86 -6.67
C ALA A 21 -9.11 10.71 -8.11
N ILE A 22 -9.74 11.74 -8.67
CA ILE A 22 -10.22 11.77 -10.08
C ILE A 22 -9.07 11.52 -11.05
N LYS A 23 -7.92 12.18 -10.85
CA LYS A 23 -6.75 12.03 -11.74
C LYS A 23 -6.20 10.60 -11.75
N ASN A 24 -6.31 9.88 -10.63
CA ASN A 24 -5.75 8.54 -10.47
C ASN A 24 -6.82 7.44 -10.51
N GLU A 25 -8.04 7.76 -10.95
CA GLU A 25 -9.20 6.85 -10.95
C GLU A 25 -8.89 5.51 -11.62
N ALA A 26 -8.26 5.51 -12.79
CA ALA A 26 -7.93 4.29 -13.52
C ALA A 26 -7.04 3.33 -12.70
N VAL A 27 -6.06 3.86 -11.96
CA VAL A 27 -5.18 3.05 -11.10
C VAL A 27 -5.94 2.58 -9.86
N LEU A 28 -6.74 3.44 -9.26
CA LEU A 28 -7.53 3.12 -8.07
C LEU A 28 -8.54 2.00 -8.33
N LEU A 29 -9.19 2.00 -9.50
CA LEU A 29 -10.17 0.97 -9.90
C LEU A 29 -9.54 -0.42 -10.07
N THR A 30 -8.29 -0.51 -10.53
CA THR A 30 -7.59 -1.80 -10.68
C THR A 30 -7.20 -2.42 -9.34
N GLN A 31 -7.06 -1.61 -8.30
CA GLN A 31 -6.78 -2.07 -6.94
C GLN A 31 -8.11 -2.31 -6.21
N MET A 32 -8.64 -3.53 -6.30
CA MET A 32 -9.89 -4.00 -5.66
C MET A 32 -10.31 -3.16 -4.42
N GLY A 33 -11.51 -2.57 -4.47
CA GLY A 33 -12.12 -1.83 -3.34
C GLY A 33 -11.89 -0.32 -3.34
N SER A 34 -12.08 0.36 -4.48
CA SER A 34 -11.85 1.80 -4.63
C SER A 34 -13.01 2.67 -4.07
N ASP A 35 -13.32 2.56 -2.79
CA ASP A 35 -14.34 3.44 -2.17
C ASP A 35 -13.78 4.80 -1.77
N LEU A 36 -12.49 5.09 -2.03
CA LEU A 36 -11.88 6.35 -1.62
C LEU A 36 -12.57 7.56 -2.28
N GLU A 37 -12.77 7.51 -3.60
CA GLU A 37 -13.40 8.61 -4.33
C GLU A 37 -14.83 8.85 -3.82
N PHE A 38 -15.61 7.77 -3.67
CA PHE A 38 -16.96 7.85 -3.12
C PHE A 38 -16.98 8.41 -1.69
N ASN A 39 -16.10 7.94 -0.81
CA ASN A 39 -16.01 8.41 0.57
C ASN A 39 -15.61 9.89 0.66
N LEU A 40 -14.74 10.38 -0.23
CA LEU A 40 -14.40 11.80 -0.32
C LEU A 40 -15.60 12.64 -0.76
N HIS A 41 -16.33 12.22 -1.80
CA HIS A 41 -17.55 12.91 -2.24
C HIS A 41 -18.65 12.87 -1.18
N LYS A 42 -18.79 11.76 -0.44
CA LYS A 42 -19.70 11.63 0.70
C LYS A 42 -19.34 12.63 1.80
N LEU A 43 -18.07 12.75 2.16
CA LEU A 43 -17.63 13.68 3.20
C LEU A 43 -17.86 15.14 2.79
N GLN A 44 -17.59 15.49 1.53
CA GLN A 44 -17.85 16.82 0.99
C GLN A 44 -19.34 17.17 1.00
N PHE A 45 -20.21 16.20 0.66
CA PHE A 45 -21.65 16.37 0.75
C PHE A 45 -22.09 16.63 2.20
N LEU A 46 -21.59 15.83 3.15
CA LEU A 46 -21.90 16.00 4.57
C LEU A 46 -21.39 17.33 5.12
N GLU A 47 -20.30 17.88 4.58
CA GLU A 47 -19.80 19.19 4.96
C GLU A 47 -20.80 20.29 4.58
N TYR A 48 -21.28 20.29 3.33
CA TYR A 48 -22.31 21.23 2.88
C TYR A 48 -23.65 21.06 3.63
N TYR A 49 -24.00 19.81 3.97
CA TYR A 49 -25.20 19.54 4.76
C TYR A 49 -25.10 20.11 6.18
N ASN A 50 -23.98 19.87 6.88
CA ASN A 50 -23.78 20.33 8.25
C ASN A 50 -23.46 21.84 8.35
N SER A 51 -23.01 22.49 7.27
CA SER A 51 -22.87 23.95 7.21
C SER A 51 -24.21 24.68 7.00
N GLY A 52 -25.31 23.95 6.79
CA GLY A 52 -26.64 24.50 6.51
C GLY A 52 -26.82 24.91 5.04
N GLU A 53 -25.85 24.62 4.17
CA GLU A 53 -25.89 24.94 2.75
C GLU A 53 -26.60 23.84 1.94
N ILE A 54 -27.84 23.53 2.33
CA ILE A 54 -28.65 22.41 1.83
C ILE A 54 -28.75 22.38 0.30
N PHE A 55 -28.98 23.53 -0.34
CA PHE A 55 -29.07 23.61 -1.81
C PHE A 55 -27.76 23.25 -2.50
N LYS A 56 -26.61 23.64 -1.95
CA LYS A 56 -25.29 23.28 -2.49
C LYS A 56 -25.01 21.80 -2.27
N ALA A 57 -25.37 21.24 -1.11
CA ALA A 57 -25.28 19.81 -0.86
C ALA A 57 -26.09 19.01 -1.90
N TYR A 58 -27.34 19.41 -2.16
CA TYR A 58 -28.19 18.78 -3.18
C TYR A 58 -27.58 18.87 -4.59
N GLN A 59 -27.14 20.07 -5.01
CA GLN A 59 -26.51 20.26 -6.32
C GLN A 59 -25.26 19.40 -6.47
N TYR A 60 -24.44 19.33 -5.42
CA TYR A 60 -23.24 18.50 -5.39
C TYR A 60 -23.56 17.01 -5.52
N GLY A 61 -24.52 16.51 -4.73
CA GLY A 61 -24.98 15.13 -4.80
C GLY A 61 -25.54 14.76 -6.17
N LYS A 62 -26.36 15.65 -6.76
CA LYS A 62 -26.92 15.47 -8.11
C LYS A 62 -25.84 15.36 -9.18
N GLN A 63 -24.74 16.09 -9.05
CA GLN A 63 -23.64 16.08 -10.01
C GLN A 63 -22.79 14.81 -9.91
N TRP A 64 -22.41 14.40 -8.70
CA TRP A 64 -21.36 13.39 -8.50
C TRP A 64 -21.87 11.99 -8.15
N PHE A 65 -22.96 11.85 -7.39
CA PHE A 65 -23.43 10.54 -6.94
C PHE A 65 -23.93 9.58 -8.04
N PRO A 66 -24.52 10.02 -9.17
CA PRO A 66 -24.93 9.10 -10.23
C PRO A 66 -23.79 8.21 -10.76
N LYS A 67 -22.57 8.76 -10.85
CA LYS A 67 -21.38 8.00 -11.26
C LYS A 67 -21.14 6.80 -10.34
N PHE A 68 -21.15 7.01 -9.02
CA PHE A 68 -20.82 5.97 -8.04
C PHE A 68 -21.91 4.90 -7.90
N ILE A 69 -23.18 5.24 -8.16
CA ILE A 69 -24.28 4.28 -8.20
C ILE A 69 -24.13 3.36 -9.43
N ASN A 70 -23.79 3.92 -10.59
CA ASN A 70 -23.61 3.14 -11.81
C ASN A 70 -22.41 2.20 -11.72
N THR A 71 -21.34 2.61 -11.02
CA THR A 71 -20.14 1.79 -10.84
C THR A 71 -20.32 0.70 -9.78
N ASN A 72 -21.03 0.98 -8.68
CA ASN A 72 -21.28 0.02 -7.63
C ASN A 72 -22.70 0.19 -7.05
N SER A 73 -23.56 -0.80 -7.28
CA SER A 73 -24.95 -0.79 -6.84
C SER A 73 -25.11 -0.79 -5.31
N GLU A 74 -24.11 -1.25 -4.54
CA GLU A 74 -24.14 -1.21 -3.08
C GLU A 74 -24.17 0.24 -2.54
N ASN A 75 -23.58 1.18 -3.30
CA ASN A 75 -23.59 2.61 -2.95
C ASN A 75 -25.00 3.22 -2.99
N LEU A 76 -25.96 2.60 -3.68
CA LEU A 76 -27.33 3.10 -3.79
C LEU A 76 -27.97 3.32 -2.42
N GLN A 77 -27.77 2.39 -1.48
CA GLN A 77 -28.32 2.53 -0.13
C GLN A 77 -27.72 3.74 0.59
N SER A 78 -26.39 3.91 0.55
CA SER A 78 -25.73 5.05 1.20
C SER A 78 -26.11 6.37 0.55
N VAL A 79 -26.18 6.45 -0.77
CA VAL A 79 -26.58 7.68 -1.48
C VAL A 79 -28.04 8.02 -1.16
N SER A 80 -28.93 7.02 -1.16
CA SER A 80 -30.34 7.25 -0.86
C SER A 80 -30.53 7.83 0.53
N LYS A 81 -29.78 7.35 1.54
CA LYS A 81 -29.78 7.94 2.88
C LYS A 81 -29.30 9.39 2.89
N LEU A 82 -28.20 9.69 2.20
CA LEU A 82 -27.64 11.06 2.12
C LEU A 82 -28.58 12.04 1.42
N ILE A 83 -29.24 11.62 0.34
CA ILE A 83 -30.21 12.47 -0.36
C ILE A 83 -31.49 12.65 0.48
N SER A 84 -31.98 11.58 1.12
CA SER A 84 -33.14 11.67 2.00
C SER A 84 -32.89 12.52 3.24
N SER A 85 -31.65 12.60 3.74
CA SER A 85 -31.34 13.43 4.90
C SER A 85 -31.46 14.93 4.63
N ILE A 86 -31.42 15.37 3.37
CA ILE A 86 -31.64 16.77 2.96
C ILE A 86 -33.03 17.27 3.41
N LEU A 87 -34.00 16.36 3.59
CA LEU A 87 -35.35 16.69 4.05
C LEU A 87 -35.42 17.09 5.53
N PHE A 88 -34.37 16.80 6.30
CA PHE A 88 -34.26 17.11 7.72
C PHE A 88 -33.22 18.20 7.93
N ASP A 89 -33.34 18.96 9.02
CA ASP A 89 -32.27 19.86 9.42
C ASP A 89 -31.09 19.04 9.97
N SER A 90 -29.88 19.49 9.67
CA SER A 90 -28.62 18.95 10.20
C SER A 90 -28.59 18.88 11.73
N LYS A 91 -29.31 19.79 12.40
CA LYS A 91 -29.38 19.91 13.86
C LYS A 91 -30.57 19.17 14.47
N ASP A 92 -31.44 18.59 13.66
CA ASP A 92 -32.63 17.90 14.13
C ASP A 92 -32.27 16.51 14.68
N GLU A 93 -32.26 16.38 16.00
CA GLU A 93 -31.98 15.13 16.70
C GLU A 93 -33.05 14.06 16.47
N SER A 94 -34.26 14.45 16.04
CA SER A 94 -35.35 13.53 15.72
C SER A 94 -35.18 12.87 14.35
N SER A 95 -34.25 13.38 13.53
CA SER A 95 -33.97 12.82 12.22
C SER A 95 -33.42 11.40 12.34
N PRO A 96 -33.94 10.43 11.56
CA PRO A 96 -33.40 9.06 11.53
C PRO A 96 -31.95 9.00 11.02
N TYR A 97 -31.46 10.07 10.39
CA TYR A 97 -30.11 10.16 9.82
C TYR A 97 -29.13 10.96 10.69
N TYR A 98 -29.58 11.55 11.80
CA TYR A 98 -28.78 12.48 12.62
C TYR A 98 -27.44 11.87 13.05
N LYS A 99 -27.46 10.65 13.61
CA LYS A 99 -26.24 9.97 14.10
C LYS A 99 -25.25 9.62 12.99
N GLU A 100 -25.71 9.19 11.82
CA GLU A 100 -24.84 8.77 10.71
C GLU A 100 -24.22 9.96 9.97
N ASN A 101 -24.89 11.11 9.99
CA ASN A 101 -24.48 12.30 9.24
C ASN A 101 -23.68 13.32 10.04
N GLN A 102 -23.48 13.09 11.35
CA GLN A 102 -22.65 13.93 12.18
C GLN A 102 -21.19 13.84 11.74
N LEU A 103 -20.61 14.98 11.37
CA LEU A 103 -19.19 15.08 11.08
C LEU A 103 -18.39 15.16 12.37
N SER A 104 -17.57 14.16 12.60
CA SER A 104 -16.57 14.15 13.66
C SER A 104 -15.16 14.26 13.07
N ASN A 105 -14.22 14.76 13.87
CA ASN A 105 -12.81 14.81 13.44
C ASN A 105 -12.24 13.41 13.16
N SER A 106 -12.80 12.35 13.76
CA SER A 106 -12.39 10.98 13.46
C SER A 106 -12.76 10.55 12.04
N ASN A 107 -13.88 11.02 11.47
CA ASN A 107 -14.23 10.70 10.08
C ASN A 107 -13.17 11.24 9.09
N PHE A 108 -12.70 12.47 9.31
CA PHE A 108 -11.64 13.07 8.50
C PHE A 108 -10.30 12.33 8.69
N GLN A 109 -9.98 11.91 9.91
CA GLN A 109 -8.77 11.13 10.19
C GLN A 109 -8.80 9.75 9.51
N GLU A 110 -9.92 9.04 9.59
CA GLU A 110 -10.11 7.72 8.95
C GLU A 110 -9.95 7.83 7.44
N ILE A 111 -10.61 8.81 6.81
CA ILE A 111 -10.47 9.06 5.38
C ILE A 111 -9.05 9.52 5.04
N GLY A 112 -8.38 10.25 5.93
CA GLY A 112 -6.97 10.62 5.74
C GLY A 112 -6.00 9.45 5.78
N ILE A 113 -6.24 8.48 6.64
CA ILE A 113 -5.49 7.22 6.67
C ILE A 113 -5.76 6.43 5.38
N LEU A 114 -7.03 6.32 4.97
CA LEU A 114 -7.40 5.62 3.73
C LEU A 114 -6.77 6.28 2.50
N PHE A 115 -6.84 7.62 2.42
CA PHE A 115 -6.20 8.42 1.38
C PHE A 115 -4.69 8.18 1.36
N SER A 116 -4.03 8.24 2.51
CA SER A 116 -2.58 8.02 2.61
C SER A 116 -2.19 6.60 2.14
N LYS A 117 -2.95 5.58 2.55
CA LYS A 117 -2.75 4.20 2.10
C LYS A 117 -2.82 4.06 0.59
N LYS A 118 -3.85 4.63 -0.02
CA LYS A 118 -4.03 4.60 -1.48
C LYS A 118 -3.00 5.46 -2.20
N PHE A 119 -2.66 6.62 -1.65
CA PHE A 119 -1.61 7.48 -2.18
C PHE A 119 -0.28 6.73 -2.25
N CYS A 120 0.16 6.13 -1.14
CA CYS A 120 1.38 5.31 -1.08
C CYS A 120 1.33 4.17 -2.09
N SER A 121 0.19 3.47 -2.21
CA SER A 121 0.06 2.38 -3.17
C SER A 121 0.20 2.85 -4.64
N VAL A 122 -0.37 4.00 -5.00
CA VAL A 122 -0.27 4.56 -6.36
C VAL A 122 1.18 4.94 -6.69
N ILE A 123 1.94 5.46 -5.73
CA ILE A 123 3.37 5.80 -5.92
C ILE A 123 4.31 4.60 -5.77
N GLY A 124 3.79 3.41 -5.45
CA GLY A 124 4.59 2.19 -5.26
C GLY A 124 5.33 2.10 -3.92
N PHE A 125 4.95 2.90 -2.92
CA PHE A 125 5.53 2.87 -1.58
C PHE A 125 4.63 2.13 -0.58
N SER A 126 5.23 1.57 0.47
CA SER A 126 4.47 1.01 1.59
C SER A 126 3.89 2.13 2.46
N PHE A 127 2.62 1.99 2.85
CA PHE A 127 2.03 2.88 3.85
C PHE A 127 2.59 2.60 5.25
N GLU A 128 2.75 1.31 5.58
CA GLU A 128 3.30 0.92 6.87
C GLU A 128 4.80 1.18 6.92
N SER A 129 5.27 1.62 8.08
CA SER A 129 6.70 1.83 8.33
C SER A 129 7.43 0.49 8.34
N SER A 130 8.46 0.34 7.51
CA SER A 130 9.26 -0.88 7.45
C SER A 130 9.89 -1.23 8.80
N ILE A 131 10.33 -0.22 9.57
CA ILE A 131 10.89 -0.41 10.91
C ILE A 131 9.82 -0.98 11.85
N PHE A 132 8.62 -0.41 11.82
CA PHE A 132 7.51 -0.88 12.63
C PHE A 132 7.16 -2.33 12.28
N MET A 133 7.09 -2.67 10.99
CA MET A 133 6.80 -4.03 10.52
C MET A 133 7.87 -5.03 10.98
N ILE A 134 9.15 -4.67 10.90
CA ILE A 134 10.27 -5.51 11.38
C ILE A 134 10.17 -5.73 12.90
N LEU A 135 9.93 -4.68 13.67
CA LEU A 135 9.77 -4.77 15.13
C LEU A 135 8.57 -5.64 15.51
N LEU A 136 7.44 -5.49 14.82
CA LEU A 136 6.24 -6.27 15.05
C LEU A 136 6.44 -7.75 14.70
N CYS A 137 7.08 -8.05 13.57
CA CYS A 137 7.51 -9.40 13.22
C CYS A 137 8.40 -9.99 14.31
N GLY A 138 9.41 -9.24 14.77
CA GLY A 138 10.29 -9.64 15.86
C GLY A 138 9.53 -9.94 17.14
N TYR A 139 8.61 -9.06 17.54
CA TYR A 139 7.77 -9.22 18.72
C TYR A 139 6.89 -10.47 18.66
N ILE A 140 6.22 -10.72 17.52
CA ILE A 140 5.38 -11.92 17.31
C ILE A 140 6.22 -13.19 17.35
N SER A 141 7.44 -13.15 16.80
CA SER A 141 8.33 -14.30 16.71
C SER A 141 9.05 -14.60 18.04
N PHE A 142 9.21 -13.60 18.89
CA PHE A 142 10.06 -13.64 20.09
C PHE A 142 9.74 -14.81 21.05
N PRO A 143 8.47 -15.12 21.36
CA PRO A 143 8.15 -16.25 22.23
C PRO A 143 8.61 -17.61 21.66
N THR A 144 8.54 -17.79 20.34
CA THR A 144 9.00 -19.00 19.66
C THR A 144 10.52 -19.13 19.74
N PHE A 145 11.24 -18.01 19.55
CA PHE A 145 12.69 -17.95 19.76
C PHE A 145 13.09 -18.32 21.19
N LEU A 146 12.41 -17.80 22.21
CA LEU A 146 12.70 -18.14 23.61
C LEU A 146 12.50 -19.63 23.90
N LYS A 147 11.43 -20.24 23.37
CA LYS A 147 11.20 -21.69 23.48
C LYS A 147 12.33 -22.48 22.83
N PHE A 148 12.75 -22.07 21.64
CA PHE A 148 13.83 -22.72 20.92
C PHE A 148 15.16 -22.66 21.68
N VAL A 149 15.57 -21.48 22.17
CA VAL A 149 16.82 -21.32 22.93
C VAL A 149 16.84 -22.22 24.17
N LYS A 150 15.71 -22.33 24.89
CA LYS A 150 15.60 -23.23 26.04
C LYS A 150 15.80 -24.69 25.65
N ILE A 151 15.18 -25.16 24.57
CA ILE A 151 15.32 -26.54 24.08
C ILE A 151 16.75 -26.82 23.62
N LYS A 152 17.37 -25.87 22.90
CA LYS A 152 18.76 -25.98 22.44
C LYS A 152 19.74 -26.13 23.62
N ASN A 153 19.58 -25.30 24.65
CA ASN A 153 20.45 -25.35 25.83
C ASN A 153 20.28 -26.63 26.66
N LEU A 154 19.10 -27.26 26.60
CA LEU A 154 18.84 -28.56 27.26
C LEU A 154 19.39 -29.73 26.43
N ASN A 155 19.38 -29.62 25.11
CA ASN A 155 19.80 -30.65 24.18
C ASN A 155 21.05 -30.18 23.41
N ASN A 156 22.24 -30.37 23.99
CA ASN A 156 23.57 -30.12 23.38
C ASN A 156 23.86 -30.88 22.06
N LYS A 157 22.85 -31.53 21.46
CA LYS A 157 22.94 -32.23 20.16
C LYS A 157 22.32 -31.43 19.00
N LEU A 158 21.74 -30.26 19.27
CA LEU A 158 21.22 -29.35 18.24
C LEU A 158 22.32 -28.38 17.77
N ASP A 159 23.47 -28.91 17.39
CA ASP A 159 24.49 -28.17 16.66
C ASP A 159 24.14 -28.21 15.18
N TRP A 160 23.44 -27.17 14.75
CA TRP A 160 22.92 -27.04 13.40
C TRP A 160 24.01 -26.52 12.45
N THR A 161 24.15 -27.19 11.31
CA THR A 161 25.18 -27.00 10.28
C THR A 161 24.85 -25.96 9.20
N SER A 162 23.75 -25.21 9.34
CA SER A 162 23.40 -24.13 8.39
C SER A 162 23.54 -22.79 9.11
N HIS A 163 24.62 -22.07 8.86
CA HIS A 163 24.97 -20.85 9.59
C HIS A 163 23.93 -19.70 9.53
N ASN A 164 22.86 -19.80 8.72
CA ASN A 164 21.95 -18.69 8.42
C ASN A 164 20.43 -19.04 8.35
N GLU A 165 19.97 -20.18 8.86
CA GLU A 165 18.54 -20.58 8.76
C GLU A 165 17.87 -20.79 10.12
N LEU A 166 16.58 -20.48 10.19
CA LEU A 166 15.74 -20.76 11.35
C LEU A 166 15.25 -22.21 11.30
N PRO A 167 15.36 -23.00 12.39
CA PRO A 167 14.97 -24.41 12.41
C PRO A 167 13.44 -24.62 12.56
N PHE A 168 12.66 -23.55 12.49
CA PHE A 168 11.21 -23.56 12.59
C PHE A 168 10.62 -22.44 11.76
N GLU A 169 9.42 -22.68 11.24
CA GLU A 169 8.63 -21.65 10.58
C GLU A 169 7.92 -20.77 11.60
N ILE A 170 7.88 -19.48 11.33
CA ILE A 170 7.13 -18.51 12.12
C ILE A 170 5.84 -18.20 11.38
N ASN A 171 4.72 -18.55 11.99
CA ASN A 171 3.40 -18.20 11.47
C ASN A 171 3.12 -16.72 11.71
N LEU A 172 3.59 -15.87 10.79
CA LEU A 172 3.26 -14.45 10.77
C LEU A 172 1.83 -14.23 10.23
N PRO A 173 1.11 -13.21 10.71
CA PRO A 173 -0.11 -12.73 10.07
C PRO A 173 0.11 -12.34 8.60
N ASP A 174 -0.90 -12.50 7.75
CA ASP A 174 -0.76 -12.26 6.29
C ASP A 174 -0.37 -10.82 5.93
N PHE A 175 -0.81 -9.83 6.71
CA PHE A 175 -0.41 -8.43 6.50
C PHE A 175 1.09 -8.19 6.73
N LEU A 176 1.78 -9.09 7.43
CA LEU A 176 3.23 -9.10 7.66
C LEU A 176 3.98 -10.05 6.70
N LYS A 177 3.26 -10.75 5.81
CA LYS A 177 3.86 -11.66 4.82
C LYS A 177 3.91 -11.06 3.42
N LYS A 178 3.08 -10.05 3.14
CA LYS A 178 2.96 -9.38 1.84
C LYS A 178 4.11 -8.41 1.61
N PHE A 179 5.31 -8.93 1.38
CA PHE A 179 6.44 -8.15 0.88
C PHE A 179 6.67 -8.49 -0.59
N HIS A 180 6.82 -7.47 -1.42
CA HIS A 180 7.36 -7.70 -2.75
C HIS A 180 8.83 -8.10 -2.60
N PRO A 181 9.28 -9.17 -3.27
CA PRO A 181 10.68 -9.56 -3.28
C PRO A 181 11.50 -8.45 -3.93
N ILE A 182 12.17 -7.64 -3.10
CA ILE A 182 13.12 -6.62 -3.54
C ILE A 182 14.49 -7.27 -3.65
N PHE A 183 15.09 -7.19 -4.84
CA PHE A 183 16.48 -7.59 -5.02
C PHE A 183 17.37 -6.36 -5.09
N ILE A 184 18.33 -6.29 -4.16
CA ILE A 184 19.36 -5.26 -4.17
C ILE A 184 20.56 -5.85 -4.88
N CYS A 185 20.99 -5.22 -5.98
CA CYS A 185 22.13 -5.70 -6.71
C CYS A 185 23.40 -5.57 -5.85
N PRO A 186 24.10 -6.68 -5.57
CA PRO A 186 25.24 -6.66 -4.67
C PRO A 186 26.51 -6.02 -5.28
N VAL A 187 26.52 -5.73 -6.58
CA VAL A 187 27.60 -4.99 -7.28
C VAL A 187 27.36 -3.48 -7.23
N SER A 188 26.18 -3.02 -7.66
CA SER A 188 25.85 -1.59 -7.66
C SER A 188 25.38 -1.09 -6.30
N LYS A 189 25.00 -1.99 -5.39
CA LYS A 189 24.34 -1.69 -4.11
C LYS A 189 23.04 -0.89 -4.27
N GLU A 190 22.37 -1.09 -5.40
CA GLU A 190 21.12 -0.41 -5.78
C GLU A 190 20.01 -1.44 -5.96
N GLU A 191 18.79 -1.05 -5.63
CA GLU A 191 17.58 -1.83 -5.87
C GLU A 191 17.33 -2.03 -7.38
N THR A 192 16.94 -3.25 -7.77
CA THR A 192 16.52 -3.52 -9.15
C THR A 192 15.10 -3.03 -9.40
N THR A 193 14.88 -2.44 -10.57
CA THR A 193 13.58 -1.92 -11.01
C THR A 193 13.10 -2.65 -12.26
N MET A 194 11.91 -2.31 -12.77
CA MET A 194 11.42 -2.84 -14.04
C MET A 194 12.33 -2.49 -15.23
N GLU A 195 12.98 -1.33 -15.20
CA GLU A 195 13.94 -0.90 -16.22
C GLU A 195 15.34 -1.50 -16.01
N ASN A 196 15.70 -1.73 -14.75
CA ASN A 196 16.96 -2.34 -14.33
C ASN A 196 16.73 -3.68 -13.61
N PRO A 197 16.23 -4.72 -14.30
CA PRO A 197 15.80 -5.94 -13.66
C PRO A 197 16.99 -6.79 -13.15
N PRO A 198 16.73 -7.72 -12.22
CA PRO A 198 17.68 -8.74 -11.82
C PRO A 198 17.95 -9.70 -12.99
N MET A 199 19.22 -9.98 -13.24
CA MET A 199 19.73 -10.84 -14.30
C MET A 199 20.50 -12.00 -13.69
N ALA A 200 20.02 -13.22 -13.90
CA ALA A 200 20.73 -14.44 -13.52
C ALA A 200 21.81 -14.77 -14.56
N LEU A 201 23.04 -14.88 -14.08
CA LEU A 201 24.17 -15.39 -14.86
C LEU A 201 24.05 -16.91 -15.03
N PRO A 202 24.76 -17.53 -16.01
CA PRO A 202 24.83 -18.98 -16.15
C PRO A 202 25.36 -19.73 -14.91
N CYS A 203 26.09 -19.03 -14.03
CA CYS A 203 26.54 -19.55 -12.75
C CYS A 203 25.50 -19.37 -11.61
N HIS A 204 24.26 -19.00 -11.94
CA HIS A 204 23.13 -18.76 -11.03
C HIS A 204 23.25 -17.55 -10.07
N HIS A 205 24.37 -16.85 -10.06
CA HIS A 205 24.47 -15.55 -9.38
C HIS A 205 23.63 -14.48 -10.10
N ILE A 206 22.99 -13.62 -9.33
CA ILE A 206 22.09 -12.58 -9.83
C ILE A 206 22.78 -11.21 -9.69
N ILE A 207 22.72 -10.39 -10.73
CA ILE A 207 23.18 -8.99 -10.73
C ILE A 207 22.17 -8.11 -11.48
N SER A 208 22.21 -6.78 -11.32
CA SER A 208 21.33 -5.89 -12.08
C SER A 208 21.73 -5.81 -13.56
N LYS A 209 20.77 -5.55 -14.45
CA LYS A 209 21.01 -5.34 -15.90
C LYS A 209 22.04 -4.25 -16.16
N GLN A 210 22.01 -3.15 -15.43
CA GLN A 210 23.01 -2.09 -15.53
C GLN A 210 24.39 -2.56 -15.10
N SER A 211 24.50 -3.33 -14.00
CA SER A 211 25.78 -3.92 -13.57
C SER A 211 26.32 -4.90 -14.61
N LEU A 212 25.46 -5.72 -15.20
CA LEU A 212 25.80 -6.63 -16.29
C LEU A 212 26.41 -5.88 -17.48
N ASN A 213 25.76 -4.79 -17.91
CA ASN A 213 26.23 -3.97 -19.03
C ASN A 213 27.55 -3.24 -18.70
N LYS A 214 27.72 -2.75 -17.46
CA LYS A 214 28.98 -2.11 -17.03
C LYS A 214 30.15 -3.10 -16.95
N LEU A 215 29.89 -4.33 -16.50
CA LEU A 215 30.90 -5.41 -16.43
C LEU A 215 31.28 -5.92 -17.82
N SER A 216 30.33 -5.96 -18.74
CA SER A 216 30.54 -6.34 -20.14
C SER A 216 30.83 -5.12 -21.01
N ARG A 217 32.01 -4.53 -20.86
CA ARG A 217 32.48 -3.44 -21.72
C ARG A 217 32.24 -3.81 -23.19
N ASN A 218 31.36 -3.08 -23.88
CA ASN A 218 30.94 -3.29 -25.26
C ASN A 218 30.40 -4.70 -25.59
N GLY A 219 29.73 -5.37 -24.65
CA GLY A 219 29.15 -6.71 -24.86
C GLY A 219 30.16 -7.86 -24.82
N GLY A 220 31.41 -7.58 -24.41
CA GLY A 220 32.46 -8.58 -24.26
C GLY A 220 32.23 -9.54 -23.08
N SER A 221 33.08 -10.56 -23.01
CA SER A 221 33.09 -11.48 -21.88
C SER A 221 33.48 -10.79 -20.58
N PHE A 222 32.84 -11.15 -19.48
CA PHE A 222 33.13 -10.62 -18.14
C PHE A 222 33.21 -11.76 -17.12
N LYS A 223 33.84 -11.51 -15.98
CA LYS A 223 33.88 -12.45 -14.84
C LYS A 223 32.75 -12.17 -13.88
N CYS A 224 32.15 -13.21 -13.34
CA CYS A 224 31.18 -13.06 -12.27
C CYS A 224 31.85 -12.44 -11.03
N PRO A 225 31.23 -11.46 -10.35
CA PRO A 225 31.77 -10.87 -9.13
C PRO A 225 31.85 -11.84 -7.95
N TYR A 226 31.02 -12.90 -7.95
CA TYR A 226 30.90 -13.86 -6.84
C TYR A 226 31.71 -15.14 -7.06
N CYS A 227 32.10 -15.44 -8.30
CA CYS A 227 32.73 -16.72 -8.63
C CYS A 227 33.67 -16.58 -9.84
N PRO A 228 34.63 -17.50 -10.03
CA PRO A 228 35.63 -17.38 -11.09
C PRO A 228 35.08 -17.57 -12.52
N THR A 229 33.81 -17.96 -12.67
CA THR A 229 33.17 -18.25 -13.95
C THR A 229 33.04 -17.00 -14.82
N SER A 230 33.50 -17.10 -16.06
CA SER A 230 33.34 -16.05 -17.07
C SER A 230 32.06 -16.26 -17.88
N SER A 231 31.39 -15.18 -18.27
CA SER A 231 30.15 -15.21 -19.02
C SER A 231 30.06 -14.09 -20.05
N ILE A 232 29.02 -14.16 -20.89
CA ILE A 232 28.68 -13.17 -21.92
C ILE A 232 27.26 -12.68 -21.61
N PRO A 233 26.96 -11.37 -21.79
CA PRO A 233 25.67 -10.80 -21.40
C PRO A 233 24.46 -11.48 -22.02
N SER A 234 24.59 -11.96 -23.26
CA SER A 234 23.53 -12.66 -23.99
C SER A 234 23.08 -13.98 -23.33
N LYS A 235 23.90 -14.56 -22.45
CA LYS A 235 23.55 -15.77 -21.70
C LYS A 235 22.84 -15.48 -20.38
N ALA A 236 22.80 -14.21 -19.96
CA ALA A 236 22.09 -13.84 -18.74
C ALA A 236 20.58 -13.82 -19.01
N LYS A 237 19.79 -14.36 -18.07
CA LYS A 237 18.33 -14.39 -18.16
C LYS A 237 17.73 -13.48 -17.12
N GLN A 238 16.69 -12.74 -17.49
CA GLN A 238 15.93 -11.94 -16.53
C GLN A 238 15.26 -12.86 -15.50
N VAL A 239 15.37 -12.51 -14.23
CA VAL A 239 14.72 -13.20 -13.12
C VAL A 239 13.39 -12.51 -12.83
N HIS A 240 12.35 -13.31 -12.66
CA HIS A 240 11.07 -12.86 -12.12
C HIS A 240 10.88 -13.53 -10.77
N PHE A 241 10.97 -12.74 -9.70
CA PHE A 241 10.57 -13.23 -8.39
C PHE A 241 9.04 -13.32 -8.38
N GLY A 242 8.50 -14.47 -7.98
CA GLY A 242 7.05 -14.67 -7.96
C GLY A 242 6.35 -13.65 -7.06
N ASN A 243 5.17 -13.19 -7.49
CA ASN A 243 4.23 -12.51 -6.59
C ASN A 243 3.70 -13.59 -5.64
N ILE A 244 4.24 -13.66 -4.42
CA ILE A 244 3.68 -14.44 -3.32
C ILE A 244 2.57 -13.62 -2.66
#